data_AF-A0A2D6M4B8-F1
#
_entry.id   AF-A0A2D6M4B8-F1
#
_cell.length_a   1.000
_cell.length_b   1.000
_cell.length_c   1.000
_cell.angle_alpha   90.00
_cell.angle_beta   90.00
_cell.angle_gamma   90.00
#
_symmetry.space_group_name_H-M   'P 1'
#
loop_
_entity.id
_entity.type
_entity.pdbx_description
1 polymer ?
#
loop_
_entity_poly.entity_id
_entity_poly.type
_entity_poly.pdbx_seq_one_letter_code
_entity_poly.pdbx_strand_id
1 'polypeptide(L)'
;MINVLKGLEAGSWTFAKTMPRNPHFWSLRKDWENPDEFLEAVRYIRENGVPKMFGGREYTVLYHNGFRYWTMDDPLEDTYLINRAEIDDTDPDGV
;
A
#
# COMPACT_ATOMS: atom_id res chain seq x y z
N MET A 1 6.86 20.40 -4.12
CA MET A 1 6.31 19.15 -4.65
C MET A 1 6.42 18.11 -3.56
N ILE A 2 5.31 17.55 -3.11
CA ILE A 2 5.31 16.42 -2.19
C ILE A 2 5.85 15.22 -2.97
N ASN A 3 6.89 14.56 -2.47
CA ASN A 3 7.41 13.34 -3.09
C ASN A 3 6.73 12.14 -2.43
N VAL A 4 5.58 11.77 -2.98
CA VAL A 4 4.73 10.69 -2.48
C VAL A 4 5.48 9.36 -2.38
N LEU A 5 6.29 9.03 -3.40
CA LEU A 5 7.09 7.80 -3.42
C LEU A 5 8.09 7.76 -2.26
N LYS A 6 8.72 8.89 -1.94
CA LYS A 6 9.60 9.00 -0.77
C LYS A 6 8.83 8.76 0.55
N GLY A 7 7.58 9.21 0.65
CA GLY A 7 6.73 8.94 1.82
C GLY A 7 6.45 7.44 2.00
N LEU A 8 6.16 6.73 0.90
CA LEU A 8 5.96 5.27 0.91
C LEU A 8 7.23 4.50 1.31
N GLU A 9 8.40 4.96 0.87
CA GLU A 9 9.69 4.34 1.22
C GLU A 9 10.08 4.60 2.68
N ALA A 10 9.92 5.84 3.15
CA ALA A 10 10.36 6.28 4.47
C ALA A 10 9.34 6.00 5.60
N GLY A 11 8.12 5.58 5.26
CA GLY A 11 7.05 5.33 6.22
C GLY A 11 7.43 4.32 7.31
N SER A 12 6.74 4.40 8.45
CA SER A 12 6.84 3.36 9.49
C SER A 12 5.97 2.17 9.11
N TRP A 13 6.55 0.97 9.10
CA TRP A 13 5.89 -0.25 8.63
C TRP A 13 5.86 -1.34 9.70
N THR A 14 4.67 -1.86 9.98
CA THR A 14 4.44 -2.92 10.97
C THR A 14 4.09 -4.23 10.27
N PHE A 15 4.79 -5.31 10.60
CA PHE A 15 4.53 -6.64 10.04
C PHE A 15 3.20 -7.23 10.54
N ALA A 16 2.38 -7.73 9.63
CA ALA A 16 1.05 -8.30 9.90
C ALA A 16 1.13 -9.74 10.45
N LYS A 17 1.49 -9.91 11.72
CA LYS A 17 1.67 -11.22 12.37
C LYS A 17 0.45 -12.15 12.32
N THR A 18 -0.76 -11.62 12.18
CA THR A 18 -2.00 -12.39 12.14
C THR A 18 -2.33 -12.94 10.75
N MET A 19 -1.55 -12.61 9.72
CA MET A 19 -1.78 -13.01 8.33
C MET A 19 -0.60 -13.84 7.78
N PRO A 20 -0.27 -15.01 8.36
CA PRO A 20 0.95 -15.76 8.02
C PRO A 20 0.96 -16.31 6.59
N ARG A 21 -0.20 -16.47 5.96
CA ARG A 21 -0.33 -16.95 4.57
C ARG A 21 -0.26 -15.83 3.52
N ASN A 22 -0.23 -14.58 3.96
CA ASN A 22 -0.06 -13.41 3.10
C ASN A 22 0.86 -12.43 3.84
N PRO A 23 2.16 -12.71 3.90
CA PRO A 23 3.10 -11.88 4.65
C PRO A 23 3.14 -10.48 4.04
N HIS A 24 2.76 -9.48 4.84
CA HIS A 24 2.77 -8.08 4.44
C HIS A 24 3.01 -7.18 5.64
N PHE A 25 3.20 -5.91 5.35
CA PHE A 25 3.32 -4.83 6.30
C PHE A 25 2.19 -3.83 6.10
N TRP A 26 1.88 -3.07 7.14
CA TRP A 26 0.98 -1.93 7.07
C TRP A 26 1.60 -0.70 7.71
N SER A 27 1.15 0.47 7.26
CA SER A 27 1.47 1.78 7.83
C SER A 27 0.16 2.50 8.11
N LEU A 28 0.02 3.14 9.29
CA LEU A 28 -1.21 3.85 9.66
C LEU A 28 -1.06 5.35 9.39
N ARG A 29 -2.14 5.99 8.96
CA ARG A 29 -2.21 7.45 8.74
C ARG A 29 -1.73 8.26 9.93
N LYS A 30 -2.03 7.82 11.16
CA LYS A 30 -1.61 8.50 12.40
C LYS A 30 -0.11 8.45 12.66
N ASP A 31 0.62 7.56 12.00
CA ASP A 31 2.07 7.38 12.17
C ASP A 31 2.88 8.12 11.09
N TRP A 32 2.19 8.82 10.18
CA TRP A 32 2.81 9.69 9.18
C TRP A 32 2.99 11.09 9.76
N GLU A 33 4.13 11.74 9.46
CA GLU A 33 4.43 13.09 9.94
C GLU A 33 3.37 14.10 9.48
N ASN A 34 2.86 13.93 8.25
CA ASN A 34 1.78 14.73 7.71
C ASN A 34 0.64 13.82 7.20
N PRO A 35 -0.57 13.90 7.80
CA PRO A 35 -1.74 13.15 7.34
C PRO A 35 -2.16 13.43 5.90
N ASP A 36 -1.84 14.61 5.35
CA ASP A 36 -2.15 14.95 3.96
C ASP A 36 -1.20 14.24 2.99
N GLU A 37 0.07 14.01 3.38
CA GLU A 37 1.01 13.21 2.59
C GLU A 37 0.56 11.76 2.49
N PHE A 38 -0.04 11.23 3.56
CA PHE A 38 -0.68 9.91 3.54
C PHE A 38 -1.81 9.86 2.51
N LEU A 39 -2.72 10.85 2.52
CA LEU A 39 -3.85 10.88 1.58
C LEU A 39 -3.38 11.04 0.12
N GLU A 40 -2.35 11.84 -0.11
CA GLU A 40 -1.74 11.96 -1.44
C GLU A 40 -1.07 10.64 -1.87
N ALA A 41 -0.51 9.87 -0.93
CA ALA A 41 -0.02 8.51 -1.20
C ALA A 41 -1.15 7.53 -1.56
N VAL A 42 -2.26 7.55 -0.84
CA VAL A 42 -3.46 6.76 -1.17
C VAL A 42 -3.96 7.11 -2.57
N ARG A 43 -4.09 8.41 -2.88
CA ARG A 43 -4.51 8.90 -4.19
C ARG A 43 -3.57 8.40 -5.29
N TYR A 44 -2.27 8.57 -5.08
CA TYR A 44 -1.25 8.16 -6.05
C TYR A 44 -1.29 6.66 -6.33
N ILE A 45 -1.45 5.82 -5.29
CA ILE A 45 -1.61 4.36 -5.46
C ILE A 45 -2.84 4.06 -6.34
N ARG A 46 -3.98 4.69 -6.07
CA ARG A 46 -5.22 4.46 -6.82
C ARG A 46 -5.16 4.93 -8.27
N GLU A 47 -4.44 6.01 -8.54
CA GLU A 47 -4.32 6.60 -9.88
C GLU A 47 -3.24 5.92 -10.75
N ASN A 48 -2.20 5.35 -10.14
CA ASN A 48 -1.03 4.81 -10.86
C ASN A 48 -0.85 3.29 -10.69
N GLY A 49 -1.65 2.66 -9.84
CA GLY A 49 -1.65 1.23 -9.64
C GLY A 49 -2.40 0.48 -10.74
N VAL A 50 -2.26 -0.84 -10.72
CA VAL A 50 -2.96 -1.76 -11.62
C VAL A 50 -3.94 -2.63 -10.83
N PRO A 51 -5.08 -3.04 -11.43
CA PRO A 51 -6.02 -3.94 -10.77
C PRO A 51 -5.39 -5.33 -10.57
N LYS A 52 -5.58 -5.91 -9.38
CA LYS A 52 -5.12 -7.25 -9.00
C LYS A 52 -6.20 -7.98 -8.21
N MET A 53 -6.38 -9.26 -8.50
CA MET A 53 -7.37 -10.09 -7.80
C MET A 53 -6.72 -10.80 -6.62
N PHE A 54 -7.25 -10.58 -5.42
CA PHE A 54 -6.83 -11.30 -4.22
C PHE A 54 -8.06 -11.78 -3.44
N GLY A 55 -8.15 -13.11 -3.21
CA GLY A 55 -9.26 -13.69 -2.45
C GLY A 55 -10.65 -13.44 -3.04
N GLY A 56 -10.75 -13.23 -4.35
CA GLY A 56 -12.00 -12.92 -5.05
C GLY A 56 -12.40 -11.44 -5.03
N ARG A 57 -11.52 -10.54 -4.56
CA ARG A 57 -11.72 -9.08 -4.58
C ARG A 57 -10.62 -8.42 -5.41
N GLU A 58 -11.01 -7.39 -6.17
CA GLU A 58 -10.06 -6.55 -6.90
C GLU A 58 -9.47 -5.49 -5.97
N TYR A 59 -8.16 -5.28 -6.05
CA TYR A 59 -7.43 -4.23 -5.36
C TYR A 59 -6.60 -3.45 -6.38
N THR A 60 -6.43 -2.15 -6.15
CA THR A 60 -5.45 -1.36 -6.91
C THR A 60 -4.07 -1.46 -6.26
N VAL A 61 -3.10 -1.95 -7.02
CA VAL A 61 -1.74 -2.23 -6.54
C VAL A 61 -0.72 -1.39 -7.29
N LEU A 62 0.04 -0.58 -6.57
CA LEU A 62 1.17 0.16 -7.10
C LEU A 62 2.46 -0.63 -6.89
N TYR A 63 3.27 -0.77 -7.95
CA TYR A 63 4.59 -1.40 -7.89
C TYR A 63 5.66 -0.32 -7.87
N HIS A 64 6.52 -0.32 -6.84
CA HIS A 64 7.60 0.65 -6.71
C HIS A 64 8.75 0.10 -5.86
N ASN A 65 9.98 0.22 -6.36
CA ASN A 65 11.23 -0.06 -5.64
C ASN A 65 11.26 -1.42 -4.90
N GLY A 66 10.85 -2.50 -5.57
CA GLY A 66 10.84 -3.86 -5.00
C GLY A 66 9.65 -4.16 -4.08
N PHE A 67 8.72 -3.22 -3.91
CA PHE A 67 7.51 -3.41 -3.13
C PHE A 67 6.25 -3.21 -3.98
N ARG A 68 5.20 -3.93 -3.60
CA ARG A 68 3.83 -3.66 -4.01
C ARG A 68 3.08 -2.98 -2.88
N TYR A 69 2.33 -1.93 -3.17
CA TYR A 69 1.58 -1.11 -2.23
C TYR A 69 0.09 -1.13 -2.60
N TRP A 70 -0.79 -1.23 -1.60
CA TRP A 70 -2.23 -1.19 -1.84
C TRP A 70 -2.99 -0.56 -0.67
N THR A 71 -4.18 -0.05 -0.97
CA THR A 71 -5.11 0.48 0.02
C THR A 71 -6.33 -0.43 0.12
N MET A 72 -7.16 -0.20 1.14
CA MET A 72 -8.50 -0.79 1.18
C MET A 72 -9.47 0.07 0.35
N ASP A 73 -10.59 -0.51 -0.10
CA ASP A 73 -11.60 0.19 -0.94
C ASP A 73 -12.50 1.16 -0.13
N ASP A 74 -11.97 1.72 0.95
CA ASP A 74 -12.68 2.73 1.72
C ASP A 74 -12.65 4.07 0.97
N PRO A 75 -13.61 4.98 1.20
CA PRO A 75 -13.47 6.37 0.77
C PRO A 75 -12.10 6.94 1.14
N LEU A 76 -11.59 7.88 0.33
CA LEU A 76 -10.23 8.42 0.51
C LEU A 76 -10.05 8.97 1.93
N GLU A 77 -11.05 9.71 2.40
CA GLU A 77 -11.13 10.34 3.72
C GLU A 77 -11.14 9.33 4.88
N ASP A 78 -11.70 8.14 4.66
CA ASP A 78 -11.84 7.07 5.65
C ASP A 78 -10.63 6.12 5.63
N THR A 79 -9.80 6.21 4.59
CA THR A 79 -8.60 5.37 4.48
C THR A 79 -7.61 5.76 5.57
N TYR A 80 -7.25 4.79 6.41
CA TYR A 80 -6.38 5.00 7.56
C TYR A 80 -5.14 4.09 7.56
N LEU A 81 -5.01 3.19 6.58
CA LEU A 81 -3.83 2.34 6.42
C LEU A 81 -3.45 2.19 4.94
N ILE A 82 -2.15 2.01 4.71
CA ILE A 82 -1.58 1.51 3.45
C ILE A 82 -0.88 0.20 3.78
N ASN A 83 -1.04 -0.79 2.91
CA ASN A 83 -0.31 -2.05 3.00
C ASN A 83 0.85 -2.06 2.01
N ARG A 84 1.89 -2.83 2.32
CA ARG A 84 2.94 -3.20 1.36
C ARG A 84 3.41 -4.64 1.56
N ALA A 85 3.94 -5.24 0.50
CA ALA A 85 4.68 -6.49 0.56
C ALA A 85 5.85 -6.42 -0.42
N GLU A 86 6.90 -7.20 -0.16
CA GLU A 86 7.98 -7.38 -1.14
C GLU A 86 7.39 -8.01 -2.41
N ILE A 87 7.97 -7.66 -3.56
CA ILE A 87 7.71 -8.36 -4.82
C ILE A 87 8.57 -9.62 -4.78
N ASP A 88 7.91 -10.77 -4.71
CA ASP A 88 8.54 -12.09 -4.70
C ASP A 88 7.77 -13.05 -5.60
N ASP A 89 8.27 -14.29 -5.72
CA ASP A 89 7.66 -15.35 -6.54
C ASP A 89 6.25 -15.75 -6.08
N THR A 90 5.76 -15.21 -4.96
CA THR A 90 4.39 -15.42 -4.46
C THR A 90 3.42 -14.32 -4.87
N ASP A 91 3.87 -13.30 -5.62
CA ASP A 91 2.99 -12.42 -6.39
C ASP A 91 2.74 -13.08 -7.76
N PRO A 92 1.68 -13.90 -7.92
CA PRO A 92 1.42 -14.62 -9.17
C PRO A 92 1.20 -13.69 -10.37
N ASP A 93 0.98 -12.40 -10.10
CA ASP A 93 0.74 -11.38 -11.10
C ASP A 93 1.89 -10.33 -11.15
N GLY A 94 3.01 -10.59 -10.47
CA GLY A 94 4.16 -9.70 -10.33
C GLY A 94 5.01 -9.59 -11.60
N VAL A 95 4.41 -9.11 -12.69
CA VAL A 95 4.99 -8.95 -14.04
C VAL A 95 5.60 -10.22 -14.62
#